data_AF-A0A8C8WWN6-F1
#
_entry.id   AF-A0A8C8WWN6-F1
#
_cell.length_a   1.000
_cell.length_b   1.000
_cell.length_c   1.000
_cell.angle_alpha   90.00
_cell.angle_beta   90.00
_cell.angle_gamma   90.00
#
_symmetry.space_group_name_H-M   'P 1'
#
loop_
_entity.id
_entity.type
_entity.pdbx_description
1 polymer ?
#
loop_
_entity_poly.entity_id
_entity_poly.type
_entity_poly.pdbx_seq_one_letter_code
_entity_poly.pdbx_strand_id
1 'polypeptide(L)'
;MCGSEGPRRGWGRCAPSPMLLLSLLASAAPLGLLGEETRQLFEFDGANTSEGAKPPGEPYPPYSLAKFSWNNITDSLEPATLSATFRGRPTDDPTGAFANGSLAFRVQAFSGSGRPDQPPRLLHSADTCQLEVALVGASPRGNRSLFGLEVATLGQGPDCPLMQEQHSIDDEYAPAVFQVNQLLWGSLPSGFVQWRPVAFSQRQRGRESALPCQASPLHPSLAYLPQSPIVRAFFESHNNFCAFNLTFGASTGPGYWDAHYLSWSTLLGVGTPPLDTLSPLVLGIMAVALGAPGLMLLAGGVFLLLGHRQCSEYQRIN
;
A
#
# COMPACT_ATOMS: atom_id res chain seq x y z
N MET A 1 33.74 28.89 45.27
CA MET A 1 34.02 29.78 44.13
C MET A 1 33.04 29.42 43.03
N CYS A 2 32.18 30.37 42.66
CA CYS A 2 31.39 30.29 41.43
C CYS A 2 32.32 30.24 40.20
N GLY A 3 31.90 29.52 39.16
CA GLY A 3 32.50 29.56 37.83
C GLY A 3 31.56 28.92 36.81
N SER A 4 31.04 29.76 35.92
CA SER A 4 29.98 29.53 34.93
C SER A 4 30.49 28.92 33.61
N GLU A 5 29.57 28.22 32.93
CA GLU A 5 29.34 28.09 31.48
C GLU A 5 30.23 27.25 30.54
N GLY A 6 29.51 26.43 29.76
CA GLY A 6 29.88 25.97 28.42
C GLY A 6 29.25 24.63 28.02
N PRO A 7 28.10 24.58 27.30
CA PRO A 7 27.53 23.32 26.84
C PRO A 7 28.32 22.81 25.63
N ARG A 8 29.04 21.71 25.80
CA ARG A 8 29.63 20.98 24.67
C ARG A 8 28.48 20.35 23.88
N ARG A 9 28.11 20.98 22.75
CA ARG A 9 27.31 20.36 21.68
C ARG A 9 28.03 19.09 21.23
N GLY A 10 27.63 17.95 21.78
CA GLY A 10 27.92 16.65 21.17
C GLY A 10 27.08 16.55 19.90
N TRP A 11 27.73 16.65 18.74
CA TRP A 11 27.16 16.12 17.52
C TRP A 11 26.92 14.62 17.73
N GLY A 12 25.67 14.28 18.03
CA GLY A 12 25.18 12.92 17.97
C GLY A 12 25.40 12.42 16.56
N ARG A 13 26.33 11.47 16.42
CA ARG A 13 26.53 10.70 15.19
C ARG A 13 25.29 9.82 14.97
N CYS A 14 24.22 10.40 14.44
CA CYS A 14 23.14 9.65 13.83
C CYS A 14 23.45 9.49 12.34
N ALA A 15 24.54 8.76 12.05
CA ALA A 15 24.67 8.12 10.75
C ALA A 15 24.06 6.72 10.92
N PRO A 16 23.04 6.34 10.14
CA PRO A 16 22.53 4.98 10.20
C PRO A 16 23.69 4.04 9.86
N SER A 17 23.95 3.08 10.75
CA SER A 17 25.06 2.16 10.58
C SER A 17 24.88 1.39 9.25
N PRO A 18 25.95 1.08 8.51
CA PRO A 18 25.86 0.22 7.32
C PRO A 18 25.29 -1.17 7.64
N MET A 19 25.29 -1.58 8.91
CA MET A 19 24.61 -2.77 9.40
C MET A 19 23.07 -2.63 9.41
N LEU A 20 22.53 -1.42 9.48
CA LEU A 20 21.08 -1.14 9.43
C LEU A 20 20.55 -1.19 7.99
N LEU A 21 21.36 -0.77 7.02
CA LEU A 21 21.08 -0.97 5.59
C LEU A 21 21.24 -2.44 5.21
N LEU A 22 22.27 -3.11 5.73
CA LEU A 22 22.46 -4.55 5.54
C LEU A 22 21.41 -5.36 6.28
N SER A 23 20.89 -4.91 7.41
CA SER A 23 19.77 -5.54 8.12
C SER A 23 18.42 -5.19 7.51
N LEU A 24 18.23 -4.03 6.87
CA LEU A 24 17.06 -3.79 6.03
C LEU A 24 17.12 -4.68 4.78
N LEU A 25 18.30 -4.86 4.18
CA LEU A 25 18.52 -5.82 3.10
C LEU A 25 18.44 -7.29 3.55
N ALA A 26 18.81 -7.57 4.82
CA ALA A 26 18.82 -8.90 5.42
C ALA A 26 17.53 -9.25 6.21
N SER A 27 16.64 -8.29 6.48
CA SER A 27 15.32 -8.48 7.13
C SER A 27 14.18 -8.16 6.17
N ALA A 28 14.42 -7.34 5.13
CA ALA A 28 13.79 -7.54 3.82
C ALA A 28 14.44 -8.72 3.08
N ALA A 29 15.13 -9.63 3.78
CA ALA A 29 15.60 -10.84 3.15
C ALA A 29 14.57 -11.91 2.84
N PRO A 30 13.27 -11.85 3.19
CA PRO A 30 12.27 -12.59 2.41
C PRO A 30 12.13 -12.08 0.96
N LEU A 31 12.95 -11.09 0.57
CA LEU A 31 12.59 -10.06 -0.37
C LEU A 31 13.79 -9.35 -0.99
N GLY A 32 14.97 -9.97 -0.87
CA GLY A 32 16.22 -9.41 -1.34
C GLY A 32 16.10 -8.94 -2.79
N LEU A 33 16.19 -7.62 -2.98
CA LEU A 33 16.61 -6.92 -4.19
C LEU A 33 16.09 -7.53 -5.51
N LEU A 34 15.00 -6.98 -6.06
CA LEU A 34 14.34 -7.39 -7.32
C LEU A 34 13.75 -8.81 -7.29
N GLY A 35 12.52 -8.92 -6.77
CA GLY A 35 11.74 -10.14 -6.96
C GLY A 35 11.09 -10.66 -5.68
N GLU A 36 10.43 -9.78 -4.92
CA GLU A 36 9.14 -10.24 -4.40
C GLU A 36 8.30 -10.58 -5.61
N GLU A 37 7.74 -11.78 -5.58
CA GLU A 37 7.40 -12.56 -6.75
C GLU A 37 6.16 -12.01 -7.43
N THR A 38 6.34 -10.88 -8.09
CA THR A 38 5.57 -10.50 -9.26
C THR A 38 5.92 -11.48 -10.37
N ARG A 39 5.33 -12.67 -10.33
CA ARG A 39 5.72 -13.76 -11.22
C ARG A 39 5.26 -13.44 -12.64
N GLN A 40 4.06 -12.89 -12.70
CA GLN A 40 3.30 -12.73 -13.91
C GLN A 40 2.55 -11.40 -13.90
N LEU A 41 2.67 -10.67 -15.00
CA LEU A 41 1.70 -9.64 -15.35
C LEU A 41 0.56 -10.34 -16.10
N PHE A 42 -0.63 -10.31 -15.51
CA PHE A 42 -1.85 -10.83 -16.11
C PHE A 42 -2.54 -9.75 -16.93
N GLU A 43 -3.28 -10.22 -17.93
CA GLU A 43 -4.19 -9.41 -18.70
C GLU A 43 -5.47 -10.24 -18.92
N PHE A 44 -6.63 -9.65 -18.68
CA PHE A 44 -7.93 -10.28 -18.82
C PHE A 44 -8.82 -9.45 -19.75
N ASP A 45 -9.64 -10.09 -20.58
CA ASP A 45 -10.67 -9.41 -21.35
C ASP A 45 -11.90 -9.09 -20.45
N GLY A 46 -12.11 -7.80 -20.18
CA GLY A 46 -13.19 -7.30 -19.33
C GLY A 46 -14.48 -6.94 -20.06
N ALA A 47 -14.62 -7.21 -21.37
CA ALA A 47 -15.74 -6.73 -22.18
C ALA A 47 -17.13 -7.22 -21.72
N ASN A 48 -17.23 -8.42 -21.13
CA ASN A 48 -18.51 -9.08 -20.80
C ASN A 48 -18.63 -9.54 -19.34
N THR A 49 -17.79 -9.03 -18.45
CA THR A 49 -17.68 -9.58 -17.10
C THR A 49 -18.43 -8.73 -16.06
N SER A 50 -19.14 -9.41 -15.15
CA SER A 50 -19.77 -8.77 -13.99
C SER A 50 -18.72 -8.23 -13.02
N GLU A 51 -19.01 -7.09 -12.39
CA GLU A 51 -18.16 -6.51 -11.36
C GLU A 51 -17.91 -7.50 -10.21
N GLY A 52 -16.64 -7.71 -9.84
CA GLY A 52 -16.26 -8.65 -8.76
C GLY A 52 -16.16 -10.13 -9.14
N ALA A 53 -16.25 -10.48 -10.44
CA ALA A 53 -16.00 -11.85 -10.88
C ALA A 53 -14.56 -12.30 -10.60
N LYS A 54 -14.38 -13.58 -10.28
CA LYS A 54 -13.07 -14.21 -10.03
C LYS A 54 -12.94 -15.46 -10.92
N PRO A 55 -12.17 -15.42 -12.03
CA PRO A 55 -11.34 -14.32 -12.53
C PRO A 55 -12.17 -13.13 -13.09
N PRO A 56 -11.57 -11.93 -13.23
CA PRO A 56 -12.27 -10.71 -13.66
C PRO A 56 -12.59 -10.68 -15.17
N GLY A 57 -12.23 -11.72 -15.91
CA GLY A 57 -12.42 -11.86 -17.34
C GLY A 57 -11.76 -13.11 -17.90
N GLU A 58 -11.84 -13.30 -19.22
CA GLU A 58 -11.09 -14.37 -19.88
C GLU A 58 -9.59 -14.03 -19.89
N PRO A 59 -8.72 -14.89 -19.36
CA PRO A 59 -7.30 -14.60 -19.24
C PRO A 59 -6.59 -14.71 -20.59
N TYR A 60 -5.80 -13.69 -20.94
CA TYR A 60 -4.79 -13.81 -21.98
C TYR A 60 -3.53 -14.51 -21.45
N PRO A 61 -2.63 -14.99 -22.33
CA PRO A 61 -1.35 -15.57 -21.90
C PRO A 61 -0.53 -14.58 -21.03
N PRO A 62 -0.17 -14.93 -19.79
CA PRO A 62 0.52 -14.00 -18.89
C PRO A 62 1.93 -13.67 -19.36
N TYR A 63 2.40 -12.46 -19.02
CA TYR A 63 3.79 -12.08 -19.24
C TYR A 63 4.63 -12.52 -18.04
N SER A 64 5.56 -13.46 -18.25
CA SER A 64 6.50 -13.87 -17.20
C SER A 64 7.55 -12.78 -16.97
N LEU A 65 7.62 -12.24 -15.75
CA LEU A 65 8.59 -11.18 -15.43
C LEU A 65 10.04 -11.68 -15.40
N ALA A 66 10.25 -12.99 -15.28
CA ALA A 66 11.57 -13.61 -15.44
C ALA A 66 12.13 -13.49 -16.87
N LYS A 67 11.27 -13.26 -17.87
CA LYS A 67 11.65 -13.03 -19.27
C LYS A 67 11.72 -11.55 -19.64
N PHE A 68 11.77 -10.65 -18.66
CA PHE A 68 11.94 -9.22 -18.90
C PHE A 68 13.42 -8.85 -18.93
N SER A 69 13.75 -7.90 -19.79
CA SER A 69 15.00 -7.16 -19.73
C SER A 69 14.79 -5.90 -18.89
N TRP A 70 15.73 -5.61 -18.00
CA TRP A 70 15.67 -4.51 -17.05
C TRP A 70 16.78 -3.49 -17.34
N ASN A 71 16.45 -2.21 -17.25
CA ASN A 71 17.42 -1.13 -17.36
C ASN A 71 18.39 -1.14 -16.16
N ASN A 72 19.56 -0.53 -16.33
CA ASN A 72 20.51 -0.36 -15.25
C ASN A 72 19.92 0.56 -14.16
N ILE A 73 19.99 0.10 -12.91
CA ILE A 73 19.53 0.85 -11.75
C ILE A 73 20.36 2.09 -11.43
N THR A 74 21.62 2.09 -11.87
CA THR A 74 22.56 3.18 -11.56
C THR A 74 22.04 4.51 -12.11
N ASP A 75 21.32 4.45 -13.24
CA ASP A 75 20.76 5.63 -13.91
C ASP A 75 19.49 6.16 -13.22
N SER A 76 18.83 5.35 -12.38
CA SER A 76 17.57 5.69 -11.71
C SER A 76 17.69 5.82 -10.19
N LEU A 77 18.90 5.70 -9.64
CA LEU A 77 19.16 5.85 -8.22
C LEU A 77 19.12 7.33 -7.82
N GLU A 78 18.24 7.66 -6.89
CA GLU A 78 18.09 9.00 -6.32
C GLU A 78 18.41 8.98 -4.82
N PRO A 79 19.66 9.27 -4.42
CA PRO A 79 20.07 9.23 -3.01
C PRO A 79 19.34 10.24 -2.12
N ALA A 80 18.95 11.39 -2.67
CA ALA A 80 18.24 12.43 -1.93
C ALA A 80 16.84 11.99 -1.49
N THR A 81 16.17 11.16 -2.29
CA THR A 81 14.82 10.65 -2.04
C THR A 81 14.81 9.21 -1.54
N LEU A 82 16.00 8.61 -1.37
CA LEU A 82 16.23 7.20 -1.02
C LEU A 82 15.43 6.25 -1.93
N SER A 83 15.44 6.53 -3.23
CA SER A 83 14.64 5.77 -4.20
C SER A 83 15.44 5.25 -5.39
N ALA A 84 14.95 4.16 -5.99
CA ALA A 84 15.49 3.57 -7.21
C ALA A 84 14.34 2.98 -8.04
N THR A 85 14.48 2.98 -9.37
CA THR A 85 13.43 2.46 -10.26
C THR A 85 13.96 1.39 -11.21
N PHE A 86 13.39 0.20 -11.13
CA PHE A 86 13.62 -0.88 -12.07
C PHE A 86 12.60 -0.77 -13.19
N ARG A 87 13.04 -0.42 -14.39
CA ARG A 87 12.17 -0.33 -15.57
C ARG A 87 12.52 -1.45 -16.54
N GLY A 88 11.51 -2.18 -16.99
CA GLY A 88 11.72 -3.32 -17.86
C GLY A 88 10.63 -3.51 -18.90
N ARG A 89 10.94 -4.40 -19.85
CA ARG A 89 10.08 -4.81 -20.95
C ARG A 89 10.33 -6.29 -21.28
N PRO A 90 9.36 -7.02 -21.85
CA PRO A 90 9.59 -8.39 -22.31
C PRO A 90 10.79 -8.46 -23.28
N THR A 91 11.60 -9.50 -23.14
CA THR A 91 12.73 -9.75 -24.06
C THR A 91 12.24 -10.19 -25.43
N ASP A 92 11.21 -11.04 -25.44
CA ASP A 92 10.52 -11.49 -26.64
C ASP A 92 9.14 -10.82 -26.72
N ASP A 93 8.99 -9.85 -27.65
CA ASP A 93 7.74 -9.14 -27.89
C ASP A 93 7.37 -9.15 -29.38
N PRO A 94 6.89 -10.30 -29.91
CA PRO A 94 6.59 -10.44 -31.34
C PRO A 94 5.44 -9.54 -31.80
N THR A 95 4.53 -9.20 -30.89
CA THR A 95 3.37 -8.33 -31.15
C THR A 95 3.70 -6.84 -31.05
N GLY A 96 4.89 -6.48 -30.53
CA GLY A 96 5.26 -5.09 -30.28
C GLY A 96 4.40 -4.42 -29.20
N ALA A 97 3.80 -5.19 -28.28
CA ALA A 97 2.92 -4.67 -27.24
C ALA A 97 3.66 -3.71 -26.28
N PHE A 98 4.95 -3.92 -26.06
CA PHE A 98 5.82 -3.09 -25.23
C PHE A 98 6.78 -2.23 -26.06
N ALA A 99 6.50 -2.01 -27.36
CA ALA A 99 7.36 -1.17 -28.21
C ALA A 99 7.56 0.25 -27.64
N ASN A 100 6.47 0.86 -27.15
CA ASN A 100 6.47 2.14 -26.42
C ASN A 100 6.07 1.97 -24.95
N GLY A 101 6.09 0.73 -24.47
CA GLY A 101 5.59 0.34 -23.16
C GLY A 101 6.70 -0.06 -22.19
N SER A 102 6.44 0.09 -20.90
CA SER A 102 7.32 -0.43 -19.86
C SER A 102 6.55 -0.75 -18.59
N LEU A 103 7.01 -1.79 -17.89
CA LEU A 103 6.66 -2.06 -16.50
C LEU A 103 7.77 -1.50 -15.62
N ALA A 104 7.42 -0.73 -14.59
CA ALA A 104 8.36 -0.14 -13.66
C ALA A 104 8.02 -0.52 -12.22
N PHE A 105 9.06 -0.87 -11.46
CA PHE A 105 9.03 -1.05 -10.01
C PHE A 105 9.89 0.03 -9.38
N ARG A 106 9.27 1.01 -8.74
CA ARG A 106 9.97 2.06 -7.98
C ARG A 106 9.97 1.70 -6.51
N VAL A 107 11.17 1.57 -5.94
CA VAL A 107 11.38 1.30 -4.52
C VAL A 107 11.83 2.58 -3.85
N GLN A 108 11.23 2.92 -2.72
CA GLN A 108 11.59 4.08 -1.92
C GLN A 108 11.65 3.72 -0.44
N ALA A 109 12.78 4.01 0.21
CA ALA A 109 12.93 3.87 1.65
C ALA A 109 12.64 5.19 2.37
N PHE A 110 12.40 5.13 3.68
CA PHE A 110 12.12 6.30 4.51
C PHE A 110 13.03 6.33 5.74
N SER A 111 13.42 7.53 6.16
CA SER A 111 14.27 7.74 7.34
C SER A 111 13.47 8.01 8.62
N GLY A 112 12.16 8.18 8.51
CA GLY A 112 11.27 8.52 9.62
C GLY A 112 9.81 8.34 9.21
N SER A 113 8.90 8.69 10.12
CA SER A 113 7.47 8.56 9.87
C SER A 113 6.90 9.75 9.11
N GLY A 114 5.98 9.48 8.20
CA GLY A 114 5.38 10.52 7.37
C GLY A 114 4.37 9.97 6.37
N ARG A 115 3.90 10.86 5.49
CA ARG A 115 3.04 10.51 4.36
C ARG A 115 3.57 11.16 3.09
N PRO A 116 3.54 10.47 1.94
CA PRO A 116 3.81 11.09 0.65
C PRO A 116 2.74 12.14 0.29
N ASP A 117 3.11 13.13 -0.52
CA ASP A 117 2.14 14.11 -1.04
C ASP A 117 1.17 13.51 -2.05
N GLN A 118 1.59 12.46 -2.76
CA GLN A 118 0.78 11.81 -3.81
C GLN A 118 -0.07 10.66 -3.24
N PRO A 119 -1.33 10.50 -3.72
CA PRO A 119 -2.14 9.32 -3.44
C PRO A 119 -1.41 8.01 -3.77
N PRO A 120 -1.64 6.91 -3.00
CA PRO A 120 -2.64 6.75 -1.94
C PRO A 120 -2.20 7.20 -0.52
N ARG A 121 -1.14 8.01 -0.40
CA ARG A 121 -0.63 8.62 0.85
C ARG A 121 -0.53 7.65 2.04
N LEU A 122 0.00 6.45 1.78
CA LEU A 122 0.22 5.42 2.80
C LEU A 122 1.15 5.98 3.91
N LEU A 123 0.77 5.74 5.17
CA LEU A 123 1.57 6.13 6.33
C LEU A 123 2.82 5.25 6.38
N HIS A 124 4.00 5.83 6.30
CA HIS A 124 5.26 5.10 6.38
C HIS A 124 6.00 5.40 7.70
N SER A 125 6.99 4.56 8.01
CA SER A 125 7.95 4.74 9.10
C SER A 125 9.37 4.46 8.61
N ALA A 126 10.36 4.58 9.50
CA ALA A 126 11.74 4.20 9.18
C ALA A 126 11.92 2.68 8.94
N ASP A 127 10.93 1.88 9.35
CA ASP A 127 10.96 0.42 9.25
C ASP A 127 10.26 -0.09 7.98
N THR A 128 9.83 0.82 7.10
CA THR A 128 9.13 0.50 5.86
C THR A 128 9.84 1.01 4.60
N CYS A 129 9.58 0.31 3.51
CA CYS A 129 9.85 0.75 2.15
C CYS A 129 8.53 0.77 1.37
N GLN A 130 8.38 1.72 0.47
CA GLN A 130 7.27 1.77 -0.48
C GLN A 130 7.69 1.18 -1.81
N LEU A 131 6.89 0.26 -2.33
CA LEU A 131 6.96 -0.23 -3.69
C LEU A 131 5.82 0.38 -4.50
N GLU A 132 6.16 1.06 -5.59
CA GLU A 132 5.21 1.49 -6.61
C GLU A 132 5.42 0.67 -7.88
N VAL A 133 4.32 0.08 -8.37
CA VAL A 133 4.27 -0.62 -9.64
C VAL A 133 3.56 0.26 -10.65
N ALA A 134 4.19 0.52 -11.78
CA ALA A 134 3.61 1.31 -12.86
C ALA A 134 3.73 0.61 -14.22
N LEU A 135 2.59 0.36 -14.87
CA LEU A 135 2.53 -0.07 -16.27
C LEU A 135 2.20 1.16 -17.12
N VAL A 136 3.06 1.45 -18.11
CA VAL A 136 2.96 2.66 -18.91
C VAL A 136 3.15 2.33 -20.37
N GLY A 137 2.21 2.72 -21.24
CA GLY A 137 2.36 2.73 -22.69
C GLY A 137 2.34 1.35 -23.39
N ALA A 138 2.14 0.26 -22.64
CA ALA A 138 1.98 -1.06 -23.24
C ALA A 138 0.62 -1.15 -23.94
N SER A 139 0.59 -1.64 -25.18
CA SER A 139 -0.63 -1.82 -25.95
C SER A 139 -1.41 -3.02 -25.40
N PRO A 140 -2.67 -2.83 -24.99
CA PRO A 140 -3.53 -3.93 -24.55
C PRO A 140 -3.90 -4.82 -25.74
N ARG A 141 -4.15 -6.11 -25.47
CA ARG A 141 -4.58 -7.11 -26.44
C ARG A 141 -6.10 -7.05 -26.70
N GLY A 142 -6.86 -6.51 -25.75
CA GLY A 142 -8.30 -6.33 -25.83
C GLY A 142 -8.71 -4.87 -25.66
N ASN A 143 -9.95 -4.54 -26.05
CA ASN A 143 -10.48 -3.18 -25.94
C ASN A 143 -10.73 -2.76 -24.48
N ARG A 144 -11.06 -3.73 -23.62
CA ARG A 144 -11.30 -3.52 -22.17
C ARG A 144 -10.39 -4.42 -21.33
N SER A 145 -9.10 -4.38 -21.61
CA SER A 145 -8.13 -5.18 -20.87
C SER A 145 -8.03 -4.73 -19.40
N LEU A 146 -8.19 -5.69 -18.50
CA LEU A 146 -7.91 -5.54 -17.08
C LEU A 146 -6.55 -6.17 -16.78
N PHE A 147 -5.65 -5.40 -16.20
CA PHE A 147 -4.33 -5.89 -15.83
C PHE A 147 -4.33 -6.41 -14.40
N GLY A 148 -3.43 -7.35 -14.14
CA GLY A 148 -3.23 -7.90 -12.80
C GLY A 148 -1.80 -8.33 -12.57
N LEU A 149 -1.48 -8.64 -11.33
CA LEU A 149 -0.17 -9.00 -10.87
C LEU A 149 -0.27 -10.21 -9.94
N GLU A 150 0.38 -11.31 -10.29
CA GLU A 150 0.58 -12.41 -9.34
C GLU A 150 1.63 -11.96 -8.33
N VAL A 151 1.33 -11.94 -7.03
CA VAL A 151 2.31 -11.68 -5.97
C VAL A 151 2.49 -12.95 -5.17
N ALA A 152 3.73 -13.38 -4.97
CA ALA A 152 4.03 -14.50 -4.11
C ALA A 152 5.09 -14.15 -3.04
N THR A 153 4.89 -14.80 -1.89
CA THR A 153 5.63 -14.56 -0.67
C THR A 153 6.09 -15.89 -0.08
N LEU A 154 7.15 -15.89 0.70
CA LEU A 154 7.65 -17.09 1.37
C LEU A 154 6.74 -17.47 2.53
N GLY A 155 6.29 -18.72 2.54
CA GLY A 155 5.48 -19.28 3.62
C GLY A 155 6.35 -19.69 4.81
N GLN A 156 5.94 -19.33 6.03
CA GLN A 156 6.61 -19.78 7.27
C GLN A 156 6.20 -21.21 7.69
N GLY A 157 5.15 -21.76 7.09
CA GLY A 157 4.58 -23.07 7.41
C GLY A 157 3.79 -23.67 6.24
N PRO A 158 3.04 -24.75 6.47
CA PRO A 158 2.21 -25.38 5.44
C PRO A 158 1.01 -24.50 5.03
N ASP A 159 0.55 -23.64 5.94
CA ASP A 159 -0.58 -22.74 5.73
C ASP A 159 -0.12 -21.34 5.35
N CYS A 160 -0.91 -20.68 4.50
CA CYS A 160 -0.65 -19.31 4.10
C CYS A 160 -1.23 -18.30 5.11
N PRO A 161 -0.56 -17.14 5.30
CA PRO A 161 -1.08 -16.09 6.15
C PRO A 161 -2.43 -15.58 5.64
N LEU A 162 -3.30 -15.20 6.57
CA LEU A 162 -4.59 -14.59 6.22
C LEU A 162 -4.40 -13.10 5.95
N MET A 163 -4.91 -12.64 4.81
CA MET A 163 -5.03 -11.20 4.53
C MET A 163 -6.08 -10.58 5.45
N GLN A 164 -5.74 -9.48 6.09
CA GLN A 164 -6.64 -8.75 6.99
C GLN A 164 -7.03 -7.42 6.35
N GLU A 165 -8.26 -7.01 6.57
CA GLU A 165 -8.80 -5.74 6.11
C GLU A 165 -9.02 -4.84 7.32
N GLN A 166 -8.39 -3.66 7.33
CA GLN A 166 -8.63 -2.62 8.32
C GLN A 166 -9.50 -1.55 7.70
N HIS A 167 -10.56 -1.15 8.42
CA HIS A 167 -11.41 -0.04 8.03
C HIS A 167 -11.11 1.20 8.86
N SER A 168 -11.07 2.35 8.19
CA SER A 168 -11.00 3.67 8.81
C SER A 168 -12.15 4.51 8.30
N ILE A 169 -12.71 5.37 9.15
CA ILE A 169 -13.74 6.34 8.75
C ILE A 169 -13.14 7.59 8.09
N ASP A 170 -11.82 7.71 8.09
CA ASP A 170 -11.08 8.85 7.56
C ASP A 170 -10.56 8.55 6.15
N ASP A 171 -11.01 9.33 5.17
CA ASP A 171 -10.57 9.28 3.78
C ASP A 171 -9.76 10.51 3.35
N GLU A 172 -9.33 11.37 4.28
CA GLU A 172 -8.57 12.59 3.97
C GLU A 172 -7.30 12.28 3.17
N TYR A 173 -6.64 11.18 3.51
CA TYR A 173 -5.39 10.76 2.87
C TYR A 173 -5.60 9.96 1.58
N ALA A 174 -6.79 9.37 1.40
CA ALA A 174 -7.16 8.62 0.20
C ALA A 174 -8.68 8.74 -0.04
N PRO A 175 -9.12 9.76 -0.79
CA PRO A 175 -10.54 10.07 -0.94
C PRO A 175 -11.37 8.87 -1.41
N ALA A 176 -12.51 8.63 -0.76
CA ALA A 176 -13.39 7.49 -0.99
C ALA A 176 -12.77 6.09 -0.77
N VAL A 177 -11.61 5.99 -0.11
CA VAL A 177 -10.95 4.72 0.22
C VAL A 177 -10.79 4.57 1.73
N PHE A 178 -11.79 3.93 2.33
CA PHE A 178 -11.93 3.71 3.78
C PHE A 178 -11.28 2.41 4.27
N GLN A 179 -10.41 1.80 3.46
CA GLN A 179 -9.86 0.47 3.69
C GLN A 179 -8.34 0.47 3.50
N VAL A 180 -7.66 -0.32 4.33
CA VAL A 180 -6.25 -0.68 4.20
C VAL A 180 -6.16 -2.20 4.34
N ASN A 181 -5.67 -2.85 3.30
CA ASN A 181 -5.40 -4.28 3.32
C ASN A 181 -4.00 -4.49 3.89
N GLN A 182 -3.86 -5.53 4.69
CA GLN A 182 -2.59 -5.91 5.29
C GLN A 182 -2.40 -7.42 5.24
N LEU A 183 -1.16 -7.85 5.02
CA LEU A 183 -0.75 -9.23 5.18
C LEU A 183 0.38 -9.27 6.19
N LEU A 184 0.23 -10.12 7.21
CA LEU A 184 1.22 -10.31 8.26
C LEU A 184 1.82 -11.71 8.09
N TRP A 185 3.14 -11.84 8.00
CA TRP A 185 3.77 -13.16 7.85
C TRP A 185 3.79 -13.97 9.16
N GLY A 186 3.54 -13.33 10.31
CA GLY A 186 3.50 -13.99 11.62
C GLY A 186 3.01 -13.06 12.74
N SER A 187 3.18 -13.48 13.99
CA SER A 187 2.86 -12.65 15.16
C SER A 187 3.80 -11.44 15.26
N LEU A 188 3.25 -10.26 15.58
CA LEU A 188 4.02 -9.03 15.71
C LEU A 188 5.07 -9.13 16.84
N PRO A 189 6.28 -8.57 16.66
CA PRO A 189 6.80 -7.93 15.44
C PRO A 189 7.15 -8.97 14.36
N SER A 190 6.68 -8.74 13.13
CA SER A 190 6.93 -9.61 11.97
C SER A 190 7.08 -8.77 10.72
N GLY A 191 7.45 -9.40 9.60
CA GLY A 191 7.30 -8.74 8.32
C GLY A 191 5.80 -8.52 8.03
N PHE A 192 5.52 -7.46 7.29
CA PHE A 192 4.19 -7.18 6.79
C PHE A 192 4.23 -6.48 5.43
N VAL A 193 3.11 -6.57 4.71
CA VAL A 193 2.82 -5.75 3.53
C VAL A 193 1.45 -5.09 3.70
N GLN A 194 1.35 -3.81 3.33
CA GLN A 194 0.15 -2.98 3.50
C GLN A 194 -0.13 -2.14 2.25
N TRP A 195 -1.36 -2.17 1.77
CA TRP A 195 -1.78 -1.35 0.63
C TRP A 195 -3.22 -0.90 0.79
N ARG A 196 -3.60 0.17 0.09
CA ARG A 196 -5.01 0.50 -0.10
C ARG A 196 -5.55 -0.26 -1.31
N PRO A 197 -6.81 -0.72 -1.30
CA PRO A 197 -7.43 -1.43 -2.42
C PRO A 197 -7.79 -0.49 -3.58
N VAL A 198 -6.83 0.35 -4.00
CA VAL A 198 -6.96 1.34 -5.06
C VAL A 198 -5.70 1.37 -5.93
N ALA A 199 -5.89 1.48 -7.24
CA ALA A 199 -4.87 1.81 -8.23
C ALA A 199 -5.30 3.06 -9.00
N PHE A 200 -4.45 3.59 -9.88
CA PHE A 200 -4.74 4.81 -10.63
C PHE A 200 -4.47 4.63 -12.12
N SER A 201 -5.43 5.02 -12.97
CA SER A 201 -5.31 4.99 -14.43
C SER A 201 -4.58 6.20 -15.01
N GLN A 202 -4.21 7.19 -14.20
CA GLN A 202 -3.52 8.40 -14.64
C GLN A 202 -2.38 8.81 -13.70
N ARG A 203 -1.39 9.53 -14.26
CA ARG A 203 -0.19 9.98 -13.52
C ARG A 203 -0.49 10.94 -12.37
N GLN A 204 -1.53 11.76 -12.52
CA GLN A 204 -1.91 12.75 -11.49
C GLN A 204 -2.56 12.08 -10.27
N ARG A 205 -3.02 10.81 -10.41
CA ARG A 205 -3.66 10.02 -9.36
C ARG A 205 -4.85 10.73 -8.69
N GLY A 206 -5.59 11.49 -9.50
CA GLY A 206 -6.83 12.13 -9.07
C GLY A 206 -7.91 11.09 -8.76
N ARG A 207 -8.93 11.50 -8.01
CA ARG A 207 -10.03 10.63 -7.58
C ARG A 207 -10.78 10.02 -8.76
N GLU A 208 -10.92 10.77 -9.83
CA GLU A 208 -11.54 10.38 -11.10
C GLU A 208 -10.79 9.27 -11.84
N SER A 209 -9.49 9.09 -11.54
CA SER A 209 -8.65 8.04 -12.11
C SER A 209 -8.51 6.81 -11.21
N ALA A 210 -9.18 6.79 -10.06
CA ALA A 210 -9.10 5.70 -9.10
C ALA A 210 -9.77 4.44 -9.66
N LEU A 211 -9.06 3.33 -9.55
CA LEU A 211 -9.46 1.98 -9.95
C LEU A 211 -9.55 1.10 -8.72
N PRO A 212 -10.56 0.23 -8.60
CA PRO A 212 -10.54 -0.78 -7.54
C PRO A 212 -9.36 -1.73 -7.74
N CYS A 213 -8.70 -2.10 -6.63
CA CYS A 213 -7.69 -3.14 -6.60
C CYS A 213 -8.24 -4.33 -5.81
N GLN A 214 -8.53 -5.43 -6.50
CA GLN A 214 -9.04 -6.64 -5.87
C GLN A 214 -7.92 -7.64 -5.65
N ALA A 215 -7.86 -8.23 -4.46
CA ALA A 215 -6.93 -9.29 -4.13
C ALA A 215 -7.67 -10.64 -4.06
N SER A 216 -7.09 -11.68 -4.65
CA SER A 216 -7.57 -13.04 -4.46
C SER A 216 -7.17 -13.56 -3.07
N PRO A 217 -7.85 -14.59 -2.54
CA PRO A 217 -7.34 -15.32 -1.38
C PRO A 217 -5.93 -15.85 -1.64
N LEU A 218 -5.10 -15.88 -0.59
CA LEU A 218 -3.80 -16.53 -0.65
C LEU A 218 -3.98 -18.04 -0.78
N HIS A 219 -3.18 -18.64 -1.64
CA HIS A 219 -3.15 -20.08 -1.83
C HIS A 219 -1.70 -20.59 -1.80
N PRO A 220 -1.47 -21.79 -1.25
CA PRO A 220 -0.16 -22.42 -1.29
C PRO A 220 0.19 -22.73 -2.75
N SER A 221 1.37 -22.28 -3.18
CA SER A 221 1.87 -22.49 -4.52
C SER A 221 2.87 -23.63 -4.52
N LEU A 222 2.56 -24.71 -5.26
CA LEU A 222 3.41 -25.91 -5.32
C LEU A 222 4.72 -25.66 -6.08
N ALA A 223 5.77 -26.36 -5.62
CA ALA A 223 7.20 -26.24 -5.96
C ALA A 223 7.63 -26.45 -7.44
N TYR A 224 6.72 -26.50 -8.41
CA TYR A 224 7.03 -26.75 -9.83
C TYR A 224 7.34 -25.48 -10.65
N LEU A 225 7.38 -24.32 -9.99
CA LEU A 225 7.58 -23.04 -10.65
C LEU A 225 9.05 -22.61 -10.57
N PRO A 226 9.58 -21.93 -11.62
CA PRO A 226 10.99 -21.56 -11.67
C PRO A 226 11.33 -20.62 -10.50
N GLN A 227 12.05 -21.16 -9.52
CA GLN A 227 12.50 -20.43 -8.34
C GLN A 227 13.35 -19.23 -8.76
N SER A 228 13.05 -18.05 -8.20
CA SER A 228 13.91 -16.88 -8.33
C SER A 228 15.34 -17.23 -7.89
N PRO A 229 16.37 -16.97 -8.72
CA PRO A 229 17.76 -17.20 -8.33
C PRO A 229 18.15 -16.47 -7.05
N ILE A 230 17.53 -15.33 -6.78
CA ILE A 230 17.82 -14.49 -5.60
C ILE A 230 17.23 -15.13 -4.34
N VAL A 231 15.98 -15.60 -4.42
CA VAL A 231 15.35 -16.37 -3.34
C VAL A 231 16.15 -17.62 -3.05
N ARG A 232 16.56 -18.37 -4.09
CA ARG A 232 17.40 -19.56 -3.93
C ARG A 232 18.77 -19.25 -3.32
N ALA A 233 19.37 -18.11 -3.67
CA ALA A 233 20.67 -17.71 -3.13
C ALA A 233 20.61 -17.40 -1.64
N PHE A 234 19.48 -16.88 -1.14
CA PHE A 234 19.32 -16.53 0.28
C PHE A 234 18.71 -17.66 1.13
N PHE A 235 17.70 -18.37 0.61
CA PHE A 235 16.91 -19.38 1.35
C PHE A 235 17.15 -20.82 0.91
N GLU A 236 18.11 -21.05 0.03
CA GLU A 236 18.38 -22.35 -0.59
C GLU A 236 17.13 -22.90 -1.31
N SER A 237 16.95 -24.22 -1.36
CA SER A 237 15.76 -24.84 -1.94
C SER A 237 14.57 -24.72 -0.97
N HIS A 238 13.82 -23.62 -1.08
CA HIS A 238 12.54 -23.45 -0.40
C HIS A 238 11.37 -23.85 -1.31
N ASN A 239 10.40 -24.59 -0.76
CA ASN A 239 9.27 -25.11 -1.52
C ASN A 239 7.91 -24.52 -1.08
N ASN A 240 7.89 -23.73 -0.01
CA ASN A 240 6.68 -23.19 0.58
C ASN A 240 6.50 -21.73 0.15
N PHE A 241 5.64 -21.52 -0.84
CA PHE A 241 5.27 -20.19 -1.30
C PHE A 241 3.77 -19.99 -1.14
N CYS A 242 3.38 -18.76 -0.85
CA CYS A 242 2.00 -18.32 -0.80
C CYS A 242 1.78 -17.25 -1.84
N ALA A 243 0.89 -17.52 -2.80
CA ALA A 243 0.60 -16.65 -3.91
C ALA A 243 -0.81 -16.07 -3.82
N PHE A 244 -0.98 -14.86 -4.32
CA PHE A 244 -2.27 -14.22 -4.53
C PHE A 244 -2.21 -13.29 -5.73
N ASN A 245 -3.36 -13.04 -6.35
CA ASN A 245 -3.45 -12.21 -7.53
C ASN A 245 -4.07 -10.87 -7.15
N LEU A 246 -3.45 -9.80 -7.62
CA LEU A 246 -4.01 -8.46 -7.62
C LEU A 246 -4.56 -8.16 -9.01
N THR A 247 -5.78 -7.65 -9.10
CA THR A 247 -6.39 -7.24 -10.36
C THR A 247 -6.90 -5.82 -10.24
N PHE A 248 -6.64 -5.01 -11.26
CA PHE A 248 -6.86 -3.58 -11.22
C PHE A 248 -7.94 -3.15 -12.22
N GLY A 249 -8.92 -2.40 -11.72
CA GLY A 249 -10.04 -1.89 -12.52
C GLY A 249 -11.30 -2.75 -12.42
N ALA A 250 -12.34 -2.28 -13.08
CA ALA A 250 -13.64 -2.95 -13.23
C ALA A 250 -14.03 -2.96 -14.71
N SER A 251 -15.06 -3.71 -15.10
CA SER A 251 -15.52 -3.78 -16.49
C SER A 251 -16.09 -2.46 -17.05
N THR A 252 -16.38 -1.50 -16.16
CA THR A 252 -16.86 -0.16 -16.50
C THR A 252 -16.18 0.90 -15.63
N GLY A 253 -16.24 2.16 -16.07
CA GLY A 253 -15.59 3.28 -15.38
C GLY A 253 -14.19 3.56 -15.93
N PRO A 254 -13.32 4.24 -15.14
CA PRO A 254 -11.94 4.48 -15.55
C PRO A 254 -11.21 3.14 -15.71
N GLY A 255 -10.22 3.10 -16.60
CA GLY A 255 -9.42 1.90 -16.83
C GLY A 255 -8.09 2.19 -17.50
N TYR A 256 -7.26 1.16 -17.65
CA TYR A 256 -5.97 1.29 -18.30
C TYR A 256 -6.09 1.84 -19.74
N TRP A 257 -7.17 1.49 -20.44
CA TRP A 257 -7.46 1.91 -21.81
C TRP A 257 -7.59 3.44 -21.99
N ASP A 258 -7.84 4.21 -20.93
CA ASP A 258 -8.03 5.67 -21.04
C ASP A 258 -6.74 6.42 -21.36
N ALA A 259 -5.64 6.04 -20.69
CA ALA A 259 -4.37 6.76 -20.76
C ALA A 259 -3.15 5.83 -20.96
N HIS A 260 -3.38 4.52 -21.12
CA HIS A 260 -2.33 3.49 -21.14
C HIS A 260 -1.39 3.62 -19.94
N TYR A 261 -1.98 3.84 -18.78
CA TYR A 261 -1.27 4.04 -17.53
C TYR A 261 -2.00 3.31 -16.42
N LEU A 262 -1.24 2.64 -15.57
CA LEU A 262 -1.71 2.02 -14.34
C LEU A 262 -0.62 2.21 -13.30
N SER A 263 -0.97 2.69 -12.11
CA SER A 263 -0.07 2.79 -10.97
C SER A 263 -0.73 2.24 -9.71
N TRP A 264 -0.01 1.40 -8.98
CA TRP A 264 -0.42 0.84 -7.70
C TRP A 264 0.76 0.93 -6.72
N SER A 265 0.47 1.10 -5.43
CA SER A 265 1.51 1.24 -4.41
C SER A 265 1.21 0.38 -3.19
N THR A 266 2.26 -0.15 -2.59
CA THR A 266 2.23 -0.94 -1.36
C THR A 266 3.40 -0.56 -0.46
N LEU A 267 3.22 -0.74 0.85
CA LEU A 267 4.27 -0.64 1.85
C LEU A 267 4.71 -2.03 2.26
N LEU A 268 6.01 -2.19 2.41
CA LEU A 268 6.64 -3.40 2.88
C LEU A 268 7.50 -3.03 4.09
N GLY A 269 7.43 -3.80 5.17
CA GLY A 269 8.21 -3.48 6.37
C GLY A 269 8.41 -4.66 7.31
N VAL A 270 9.21 -4.42 8.34
CA VAL A 270 9.48 -5.38 9.42
C VAL A 270 9.21 -4.69 10.75
N GLY A 271 8.42 -5.30 11.61
CA GLY A 271 8.07 -4.75 12.92
C GLY A 271 6.56 -4.68 13.11
N THR A 272 6.08 -3.51 13.53
CA THR A 272 4.64 -3.23 13.68
C THR A 272 4.17 -2.39 12.50
N PRO A 273 3.11 -2.82 11.79
CA PRO A 273 2.56 -2.06 10.67
C PRO A 273 2.11 -0.67 11.12
N PRO A 274 2.40 0.40 10.34
CA PRO A 274 1.82 1.71 10.56
C PRO A 274 0.30 1.66 10.65
N LEU A 275 -0.26 2.32 11.66
CA LEU A 275 -1.70 2.42 11.88
C LEU A 275 -2.17 3.83 11.54
N ASP A 276 -3.19 3.92 10.70
CA ASP A 276 -3.85 5.20 10.43
C ASP A 276 -4.67 5.63 11.66
N THR A 277 -4.38 6.81 12.18
CA THR A 277 -5.23 7.51 13.14
C THR A 277 -6.14 8.48 12.40
N LEU A 278 -7.26 8.87 13.04
CA LEU A 278 -8.12 9.93 12.52
C LEU A 278 -7.34 11.22 12.34
N SER A 279 -7.54 11.87 11.20
CA SER A 279 -6.93 13.15 10.91
C SER A 279 -7.39 14.25 11.87
N PRO A 280 -6.58 15.29 12.06
CA PRO A 280 -6.98 16.46 12.84
C PRO A 280 -8.27 17.11 12.31
N LEU A 281 -8.53 17.06 11.00
CA LEU A 281 -9.73 17.63 10.39
C LEU A 281 -10.98 16.82 10.79
N VAL A 282 -10.94 15.49 10.65
CA VAL A 282 -12.05 14.62 11.03
C VAL A 282 -12.31 14.72 12.53
N LEU A 283 -11.26 14.72 13.35
CA LEU A 283 -11.37 14.96 14.79
C LEU A 283 -12.00 16.32 15.11
N GLY A 284 -11.64 17.37 14.37
CA GLY A 284 -12.23 18.69 14.50
C GLY A 284 -13.71 18.73 14.17
N ILE A 285 -14.12 18.12 13.05
CA ILE A 285 -15.53 18.00 12.66
C ILE A 285 -16.32 17.22 13.72
N MET A 286 -15.80 16.09 14.18
CA MET A 286 -16.44 15.27 15.22
C MET A 286 -16.58 16.04 16.53
N ALA A 287 -15.56 16.79 16.93
CA ALA A 287 -15.59 17.62 18.13
C ALA A 287 -16.65 18.72 18.05
N VAL A 288 -16.82 19.39 16.91
CA VAL A 288 -17.86 20.42 16.73
C VAL A 288 -19.24 19.80 16.62
N ALA A 289 -19.40 18.78 15.79
CA ALA A 289 -20.69 18.14 15.49
C ALA A 289 -21.30 17.44 16.71
N LEU A 290 -20.49 16.82 17.57
CA LEU A 290 -20.95 16.16 18.79
C LEU A 290 -20.87 17.10 20.00
N GLY A 291 -19.86 17.96 20.06
CA GLY A 291 -19.62 18.84 21.20
C GLY A 291 -20.66 19.95 21.31
N ALA A 292 -21.08 20.58 20.20
CA ALA A 292 -22.07 21.65 20.26
C ALA A 292 -23.45 21.16 20.74
N PRO A 293 -24.04 20.07 20.20
CA PRO A 293 -25.28 19.53 20.74
C PRO A 293 -25.15 19.05 22.19
N GLY A 294 -24.02 18.42 22.54
CA GLY A 294 -23.75 17.98 23.91
C GLY A 294 -23.75 19.14 24.91
N LEU A 295 -23.08 20.25 24.57
CA LEU A 295 -23.07 21.47 25.39
C LEU A 295 -24.45 22.10 25.49
N MET A 296 -25.23 22.14 24.41
CA MET A 296 -26.60 22.67 24.47
C MET A 296 -27.50 21.82 25.36
N LEU A 297 -27.40 20.49 25.30
CA LEU A 297 -28.17 19.59 26.17
C LEU A 297 -27.76 19.74 27.64
N LEU A 298 -26.47 19.87 27.92
CA LEU A 298 -25.98 20.11 29.29
C LEU A 298 -26.44 21.47 29.82
N ALA A 299 -26.32 22.53 29.03
CA ALA A 299 -26.79 23.86 29.41
C ALA A 299 -28.30 23.87 29.65
N GLY A 300 -29.09 23.24 28.77
CA GLY A 300 -30.53 23.07 28.94
C GLY A 300 -30.89 22.25 30.18
N GLY A 301 -30.17 21.16 30.44
CA GLY A 301 -30.36 20.33 31.63
C GLY A 301 -30.06 21.08 32.94
N VAL A 302 -28.96 21.82 32.98
CA VAL A 302 -28.60 22.69 34.13
C VAL A 302 -29.65 23.78 34.34
N PHE A 303 -30.11 24.42 33.26
CA PHE A 303 -31.16 25.44 33.33
C PHE A 303 -32.45 24.88 33.92
N LEU A 304 -32.90 23.69 33.49
CA LEU A 304 -34.09 23.03 34.04
C LEU A 304 -33.93 22.67 35.52
N LEU A 305 -32.77 22.13 35.92
CA LEU A 305 -32.50 21.75 37.32
C LEU A 305 -32.46 22.97 38.25
N LEU A 306 -31.90 24.10 37.80
CA LEU A 306 -31.87 25.34 38.57
C LEU A 306 -33.24 26.04 38.59
N GLY A 307 -33.98 26.04 37.48
CA GLY A 307 -35.32 26.61 37.39
C GLY A 307 -36.35 25.89 38.27
N HIS A 308 -36.25 24.56 38.40
CA HIS A 308 -37.15 23.80 39.27
C HIS A 308 -36.97 24.11 40.77
N ARG A 309 -35.81 24.64 41.19
CA ARG A 309 -35.60 25.08 42.58
C ARG A 309 -36.29 26.39 42.92
N GLN A 310 -36.59 27.23 41.93
CA GLN A 310 -37.28 28.51 42.16
C GLN A 310 -38.80 28.36 42.26
N CYS A 311 -39.40 27.35 41.63
CA CYS A 311 -40.85 27.10 41.71
C CYS A 311 -41.30 26.29 42.96
N SER A 312 -40.38 25.83 43.80
CA SER A 312 -40.72 25.10 45.04
C SER A 312 -40.99 26.00 46.25
N GLU A 313 -40.84 27.33 46.12
CA GLU A 313 -41.46 28.29 47.04
C GLU A 313 -42.92 28.55 46.63
N TYR A 314 -43.73 27.49 46.56
CA TYR A 314 -45.17 27.66 46.48
C TYR A 314 -45.69 27.88 47.90
N GLN A 315 -46.14 29.10 48.17
CA GLN A 315 -46.77 29.55 49.41
C GLN A 315 -47.79 28.52 49.93
N ARG A 316 -47.59 28.04 51.17
CA ARG A 316 -48.65 27.36 51.93
C ARG A 316 -49.79 28.36 52.12
N ILE A 317 -50.91 28.09 51.46
CA ILE A 317 -52.16 28.79 51.71
C ILE A 317 -52.69 28.26 53.05
N ASN A 318 -52.68 29.11 54.08
CA ASN A 318 -53.45 28.95 55.31
C ASN A 318 -54.94 29.12 55.01
#